data_AF-A0A953CSP4-F1
#
_entry.id   AF-A0A953CSP4-F1
#
_cell.length_a   1.000
_cell.length_b   1.000
_cell.length_c   1.000
_cell.angle_alpha   90.00
_cell.angle_beta   90.00
_cell.angle_gamma   90.00
#
_symmetry.space_group_name_H-M   'P 1'
#
loop_
_entity.id
_entity.type
_entity.pdbx_description
1 polymer ?
#
loop_
_entity_poly.entity_id
_entity_poly.type
_entity_poly.pdbx_seq_one_letter_code
_entity_poly.pdbx_strand_id
1 'polypeptide(L)'
;MERLDVIFANRYIRACYLHFTDQTPTKSWVRAFDATQQWWPIVLQHLLLGMNAHINLDLGIAAAETVPPEELQNLKGDFEKINKVLADLVGDVQSELAEIWPVFGLLNRFLGSVQTALINFSMEKARNAAWLFAEKLSPLTESQRQQAILEKDEMMALFSDVISHPGFYGSLIIGIIRLGERGTTRQRIEILE
;
A
#
# COMPACT_ATOMS: atom_id res chain seq x y z
N MET A 1 19.80 5.04 -6.56
CA MET A 1 18.77 5.17 -5.51
C MET A 1 17.94 6.44 -5.66
N GLU A 2 18.55 7.64 -5.70
CA GLU A 2 17.79 8.90 -5.86
C GLU A 2 16.80 8.91 -7.04
N ARG A 3 17.22 8.36 -8.20
CA ARG A 3 16.35 8.22 -9.37
C ARG A 3 15.13 7.32 -9.10
N LEU A 4 15.31 6.22 -8.36
CA LEU A 4 14.20 5.34 -7.97
C LEU A 4 13.21 6.11 -7.10
N ASP A 5 13.71 6.84 -6.09
CA ASP A 5 12.87 7.60 -5.17
C ASP A 5 12.04 8.66 -5.89
N VAL A 6 12.65 9.37 -6.85
CA VAL A 6 11.96 10.37 -7.67
C VAL A 6 10.89 9.73 -8.57
N ILE A 7 11.21 8.63 -9.26
CA ILE A 7 10.23 7.93 -10.12
C ILE A 7 9.08 7.40 -9.26
N PHE A 8 9.41 6.79 -8.13
CA PHE A 8 8.46 6.21 -7.19
C PHE A 8 7.51 7.27 -6.63
N ALA A 9 8.03 8.37 -6.10
CA ALA A 9 7.22 9.49 -5.61
C ALA A 9 6.36 10.11 -6.71
N ASN A 10 6.91 10.28 -7.92
CA ASN A 10 6.15 10.81 -9.06
C ASN A 10 4.97 9.93 -9.47
N ARG A 11 5.02 8.62 -9.23
CA ARG A 11 3.86 7.73 -9.49
C ARG A 11 2.68 8.08 -8.59
N TYR A 12 2.93 8.30 -7.29
CA TYR A 12 1.91 8.78 -6.35
C TYR A 12 1.39 10.16 -6.74
N ILE A 13 2.29 11.12 -6.98
CA ILE A 13 1.91 12.48 -7.38
C ILE A 13 1.07 12.46 -8.66
N ARG A 14 1.43 11.61 -9.62
CA ARG A 14 0.65 11.42 -10.86
C ARG A 14 -0.72 10.82 -10.58
N ALA A 15 -0.84 9.83 -9.71
CA ALA A 15 -2.12 9.26 -9.33
C ALA A 15 -3.04 10.31 -8.69
N CYS A 16 -2.51 11.12 -7.77
CA CYS A 16 -3.22 12.26 -7.18
C CYS A 16 -3.63 13.28 -8.23
N TYR A 17 -2.71 13.70 -9.11
CA TYR A 17 -3.01 14.64 -10.19
C TYR A 17 -4.15 14.16 -11.07
N LEU A 18 -4.12 12.88 -11.48
CA LEU A 18 -5.19 12.30 -12.30
C LEU A 18 -6.53 12.37 -11.56
N HIS A 19 -6.56 11.91 -10.31
CA HIS A 19 -7.77 11.92 -9.50
C HIS A 19 -8.36 13.32 -9.30
N PHE A 20 -7.54 14.33 -8.97
CA PHE A 20 -8.01 15.70 -8.73
C PHE A 20 -8.28 16.53 -10.00
N THR A 21 -7.98 15.98 -11.18
CA THR A 21 -8.29 16.61 -12.48
C THR A 21 -9.35 15.84 -13.27
N ASP A 22 -10.19 15.06 -12.56
CA ASP A 22 -11.26 14.23 -13.12
C ASP A 22 -10.80 13.22 -14.19
N GLN A 23 -9.53 12.80 -14.12
CA GLN A 23 -8.97 11.72 -14.91
C GLN A 23 -8.88 10.44 -14.07
N THR A 24 -8.80 9.29 -14.75
CA THR A 24 -8.77 8.00 -14.08
C THR A 24 -7.32 7.53 -13.85
N PRO A 25 -6.84 7.41 -12.60
CA PRO A 25 -5.59 6.72 -12.30
C PRO A 25 -5.73 5.20 -12.51
N THR A 26 -4.70 4.43 -12.15
CA THR A 26 -4.79 2.96 -12.15
C THR A 26 -5.92 2.49 -11.23
N LYS A 27 -6.51 1.33 -11.51
CA LYS A 27 -7.68 0.81 -10.78
C LYS A 27 -7.40 0.63 -9.30
N SER A 28 -6.22 0.15 -8.92
CA SER A 28 -5.79 0.05 -7.52
C SER A 28 -5.77 1.41 -6.82
N TRP A 29 -5.33 2.47 -7.49
CA TRP A 29 -5.40 3.84 -7.00
C TRP A 29 -6.83 4.37 -6.94
N VAL A 30 -7.68 4.07 -7.93
CA VAL A 30 -9.11 4.40 -7.88
C VAL A 30 -9.76 3.80 -6.64
N ARG A 31 -9.51 2.51 -6.33
CA ARG A 31 -10.01 1.88 -5.09
C ARG A 31 -9.56 2.60 -3.82
N ALA A 32 -8.31 3.04 -3.78
CA ALA A 32 -7.77 3.78 -2.63
C ALA A 32 -8.43 5.16 -2.47
N PHE A 33 -8.57 5.91 -3.57
CA PHE A 33 -9.21 7.24 -3.53
C PHE A 33 -10.71 7.16 -3.26
N ASP A 34 -11.43 6.23 -3.90
CA ASP A 34 -12.88 6.04 -3.67
C ASP A 34 -13.17 5.73 -2.20
N ALA A 35 -12.32 4.94 -1.55
CA ALA A 35 -12.47 4.64 -0.13
C ALA A 35 -12.46 5.91 0.73
N THR A 36 -11.69 6.95 0.36
CA THR A 36 -11.63 8.23 1.10
C THR A 36 -12.95 9.00 1.09
N GLN A 37 -13.83 8.71 0.13
CA GLN A 37 -15.16 9.31 0.03
C GLN A 37 -16.21 8.54 0.86
N GLN A 38 -15.83 7.38 1.42
CA GLN A 38 -16.72 6.55 2.22
C GLN A 38 -16.52 6.78 3.71
N TRP A 39 -17.62 6.75 4.45
CA TRP A 39 -17.57 6.95 5.90
C TRP A 39 -17.13 5.71 6.67
N TRP A 40 -17.37 4.50 6.16
CA TRP A 40 -17.16 3.25 6.90
C TRP A 40 -15.71 2.77 7.03
N PRO A 41 -14.82 2.96 6.04
CA PRO A 41 -13.45 2.50 6.17
C PRO A 41 -12.74 3.16 7.35
N ILE A 42 -11.98 2.35 8.09
CA ILE A 42 -11.13 2.80 9.20
C ILE A 42 -9.78 3.30 8.68
N VAL A 43 -9.02 4.03 9.51
CA VAL A 43 -7.70 4.58 9.11
C VAL A 43 -6.78 3.50 8.56
N LEU A 44 -6.76 2.33 9.21
CA LEU A 44 -5.95 1.20 8.77
C LEU A 44 -6.33 0.72 7.36
N GLN A 45 -7.62 0.71 7.01
CA GLN A 45 -8.05 0.30 5.67
C GLN A 45 -7.60 1.30 4.61
N HIS A 46 -7.68 2.61 4.89
CA HIS A 46 -7.15 3.63 3.97
C HIS A 46 -5.63 3.47 3.77
N LEU A 47 -4.90 3.24 4.87
CA LEU A 47 -3.45 3.02 4.82
C LEU A 47 -3.13 1.79 3.96
N LEU A 48 -3.75 0.64 4.24
CA LEU A 48 -3.53 -0.60 3.51
C LEU A 48 -3.90 -0.48 2.02
N LEU A 49 -4.98 0.24 1.68
CA LEU A 49 -5.37 0.49 0.29
C LEU A 49 -4.33 1.35 -0.45
N GLY A 50 -3.87 2.42 0.18
CA GLY A 50 -2.82 3.28 -0.38
C GLY A 50 -1.49 2.53 -0.55
N MET A 51 -1.07 1.77 0.47
CA MET A 51 0.14 0.95 0.39
C MET A 51 0.00 -0.20 -0.62
N ASN A 52 -1.19 -0.76 -0.81
CA ASN A 52 -1.43 -1.76 -1.85
C ASN A 52 -1.17 -1.18 -3.25
N ALA A 53 -1.74 -0.01 -3.57
CA ALA A 53 -1.48 0.65 -4.85
C ALA A 53 -0.01 1.10 -4.97
N HIS A 54 0.52 1.76 -3.94
CA HIS A 54 1.84 2.36 -4.02
C HIS A 54 2.97 1.31 -3.96
N ILE A 55 2.93 0.37 -3.02
CA ILE A 55 4.03 -0.59 -2.84
C ILE A 55 3.88 -1.77 -3.79
N ASN A 56 2.69 -2.39 -3.87
CA ASN A 56 2.56 -3.64 -4.65
C ASN A 56 2.49 -3.41 -6.17
N LEU A 57 2.11 -2.21 -6.63
CA LEU A 57 2.10 -1.84 -8.05
C LEU A 57 3.24 -0.85 -8.38
N ASP A 58 3.22 0.37 -7.83
CA ASP A 58 4.12 1.44 -8.31
C ASP A 58 5.61 1.15 -8.05
N LEU A 59 5.98 0.55 -6.91
CA LEU A 59 7.38 0.34 -6.56
C LEU A 59 8.12 -0.57 -7.56
N GLY A 60 7.47 -1.65 -8.02
CA GLY A 60 8.06 -2.55 -9.00
C GLY A 60 8.21 -1.91 -10.38
N ILE A 61 7.26 -1.06 -10.76
CA ILE A 61 7.33 -0.25 -11.99
C ILE A 61 8.49 0.73 -11.89
N ALA A 62 8.57 1.48 -10.79
CA ALA A 62 9.63 2.46 -10.56
C ALA A 62 11.02 1.82 -10.58
N ALA A 63 11.19 0.66 -9.95
CA ALA A 63 12.45 -0.10 -9.97
C ALA A 63 12.84 -0.51 -11.39
N ALA A 64 11.90 -1.03 -12.19
CA ALA A 64 12.16 -1.39 -13.59
C ALA A 64 12.46 -0.19 -14.51
N GLU A 65 11.94 1.00 -14.20
CA GLU A 65 12.17 2.23 -14.97
C GLU A 65 13.45 2.99 -14.55
N THR A 66 14.05 2.63 -13.41
CA THR A 66 15.20 3.34 -12.84
C THR A 66 16.48 3.12 -13.65
N VAL A 67 16.71 1.89 -14.11
CA VAL A 67 17.94 1.47 -14.80
C VAL A 67 17.61 0.57 -15.99
N PRO A 68 18.50 0.48 -16.99
CA PRO A 68 18.30 -0.48 -18.07
C PRO A 68 18.40 -1.93 -17.54
N PRO A 69 17.89 -2.92 -18.29
CA PRO A 69 17.74 -4.29 -17.78
C PRO A 69 19.03 -4.95 -17.30
N GLU A 70 20.15 -4.67 -17.96
CA GLU A 70 21.48 -5.14 -17.61
C GLU A 70 21.98 -4.64 -16.24
N GLU A 71 21.46 -3.52 -15.76
CA GLU A 71 21.88 -2.89 -14.51
C GLU A 71 20.89 -3.13 -13.36
N LEU A 72 19.71 -3.72 -13.62
CA LEU A 72 18.69 -3.92 -12.58
C LEU A 72 19.25 -4.66 -11.38
N GLN A 73 20.02 -5.73 -11.57
CA GLN A 73 20.56 -6.51 -10.45
C GLN A 73 21.54 -5.71 -9.57
N ASN A 74 22.21 -4.69 -10.11
CA ASN A 74 23.07 -3.81 -9.32
C ASN A 74 22.26 -2.97 -8.31
N LEU A 75 20.98 -2.69 -8.61
CA LEU A 75 20.06 -1.97 -7.72
C LEU A 75 19.59 -2.82 -6.53
N LYS A 76 19.64 -4.15 -6.65
CA LYS A 76 19.04 -5.08 -5.68
C LYS A 76 19.56 -4.88 -4.26
N GLY A 77 20.88 -4.75 -4.12
CA GLY A 77 21.52 -4.60 -2.81
C GLY A 77 21.03 -3.36 -2.06
N ASP A 78 20.86 -2.23 -2.76
CA ASP A 78 20.35 -1.01 -2.14
C ASP A 78 18.83 -1.05 -1.93
N PHE A 79 18.09 -1.67 -2.86
CA PHE A 79 16.66 -1.93 -2.69
C PHE A 79 16.37 -2.73 -1.41
N GLU A 80 17.13 -3.82 -1.17
CA GLU A 80 16.99 -4.68 0.01
C GLU A 80 17.45 -4.00 1.31
N LYS A 81 18.50 -3.17 1.28
CA LYS A 81 18.90 -2.38 2.47
C LYS A 81 17.77 -1.46 2.95
N ILE A 82 17.06 -0.80 2.03
CA ILE A 82 15.89 0.01 2.40
C ILE A 82 14.78 -0.86 2.99
N ASN A 83 14.56 -2.08 2.47
CA ASN A 83 13.58 -3.00 3.06
C ASN A 83 13.89 -3.25 4.54
N LYS A 84 15.17 -3.45 4.89
CA LYS A 84 15.61 -3.70 6.26
C LYS A 84 15.40 -2.48 7.16
N VAL A 85 15.80 -1.28 6.71
CA VAL A 85 15.59 -0.04 7.48
C VAL A 85 14.09 0.23 7.70
N LEU A 86 13.26 0.01 6.68
CA LEU A 86 11.81 0.18 6.80
C LEU A 86 11.16 -0.87 7.69
N ALA A 87 11.65 -2.12 7.69
CA ALA A 87 11.13 -3.17 8.56
C ALA A 87 11.32 -2.81 10.05
N ASP A 88 12.44 -2.17 10.38
CA ASP A 88 12.73 -1.69 11.74
C ASP A 88 11.76 -0.57 12.17
N LEU A 89 11.33 0.30 11.24
CA LEU A 89 10.35 1.38 11.50
C LEU A 89 8.89 0.91 11.57
N VAL A 90 8.56 -0.20 10.90
CA VAL A 90 7.17 -0.74 10.87
C VAL A 90 6.76 -1.33 12.22
N GLY A 91 7.73 -1.75 13.05
CA GLY A 91 7.49 -2.09 14.44
C GLY A 91 6.88 -0.92 15.23
N ASP A 92 7.39 0.29 14.98
CA ASP A 92 6.97 1.52 15.67
C ASP A 92 5.58 1.97 15.22
N VAL A 93 5.26 1.86 13.92
CA VAL A 93 3.92 2.16 13.39
C VAL A 93 2.85 1.23 13.98
N GLN A 94 3.17 -0.04 14.26
CA GLN A 94 2.21 -0.95 14.93
C GLN A 94 1.94 -0.54 16.38
N SER A 95 2.94 -0.04 17.11
CA SER A 95 2.74 0.51 18.45
C SER A 95 1.97 1.84 18.43
N GLU A 96 2.26 2.75 17.51
CA GLU A 96 1.56 4.02 17.37
C GLU A 96 0.09 3.83 16.96
N LEU A 97 -0.19 2.87 16.07
CA LEU A 97 -1.57 2.49 15.73
C LEU A 97 -2.32 1.88 16.93
N ALA A 98 -1.63 1.22 17.87
CA ALA A 98 -2.22 0.72 19.10
C ALA A 98 -2.55 1.84 20.10
N GLU A 99 -1.79 2.94 20.09
CA GLU A 99 -2.05 4.14 20.91
C GLU A 99 -3.23 4.96 20.40
N ILE A 100 -3.36 5.11 19.08
CA ILE A 100 -4.49 5.78 18.42
C ILE A 100 -5.82 5.07 18.75
N TRP A 101 -5.76 3.78 19.13
CA TRP A 101 -6.94 2.96 19.25
C TRP A 101 -6.92 2.09 20.52
N PRO A 102 -7.31 2.67 21.66
CA PRO A 102 -7.40 1.96 22.95
C PRO A 102 -8.31 0.71 22.90
N VAL A 103 -9.34 0.77 22.07
CA VAL A 103 -10.26 -0.35 21.81
C VAL A 103 -9.57 -1.47 20.99
N PHE A 104 -8.57 -1.18 20.15
CA PHE A 104 -7.76 -2.17 19.42
C PHE A 104 -6.87 -2.96 20.39
N GLY A 105 -6.24 -2.27 21.35
CA GLY A 105 -5.48 -2.91 22.43
C GLY A 105 -6.33 -3.89 23.26
N LEU A 106 -7.58 -3.52 23.56
CA LEU A 106 -8.54 -4.39 24.25
C LEU A 106 -9.08 -5.54 23.37
N LEU A 107 -9.33 -5.27 22.08
CA LEU A 107 -9.85 -6.25 21.12
C LEU A 107 -8.76 -7.12 20.48
N ASN A 108 -7.48 -6.88 20.76
CA ASN A 108 -6.35 -7.58 20.14
C ASN A 108 -6.44 -9.11 20.32
N ARG A 109 -7.12 -9.56 21.37
CA ARG A 109 -7.40 -10.97 21.67
C ARG A 109 -8.47 -11.62 20.76
N PHE A 110 -9.28 -10.82 20.06
CA PHE A 110 -10.38 -11.26 19.18
C PHE A 110 -10.19 -10.83 17.70
N LEU A 111 -9.14 -10.05 17.40
CA LEU A 111 -8.89 -9.40 16.10
C LEU A 111 -8.12 -10.28 15.09
N GLY A 112 -8.44 -11.58 15.02
CA GLY A 112 -7.75 -12.51 14.13
C GLY A 112 -7.74 -12.07 12.66
N SER A 113 -8.81 -11.44 12.16
CA SER A 113 -8.93 -11.01 10.76
C SER A 113 -8.10 -9.76 10.41
N VAL A 114 -8.05 -8.76 11.30
CA VAL A 114 -7.23 -7.54 11.09
C VAL A 114 -5.75 -7.86 11.24
N GLN A 115 -5.38 -8.66 12.25
CA GLN A 115 -4.03 -9.22 12.32
C GLN A 115 -3.72 -10.03 11.06
N THR A 116 -4.63 -10.86 10.57
CA THR A 116 -4.40 -11.61 9.32
C THR A 116 -4.18 -10.69 8.12
N ALA A 117 -4.94 -9.59 7.97
CA ALA A 117 -4.72 -8.61 6.92
C ALA A 117 -3.36 -7.90 7.04
N LEU A 118 -2.95 -7.53 8.25
CA LEU A 118 -1.65 -6.92 8.54
C LEU A 118 -0.48 -7.91 8.38
N ILE A 119 -0.66 -9.17 8.79
CA ILE A 119 0.31 -10.28 8.65
C ILE A 119 0.46 -10.66 7.16
N ASN A 120 -0.64 -10.61 6.41
CA ASN A 120 -0.62 -10.81 4.96
C ASN A 120 0.01 -9.61 4.25
N PHE A 121 -0.26 -8.38 4.71
CA PHE A 121 0.41 -7.16 4.30
C PHE A 121 1.73 -6.96 5.08
N SER A 122 2.66 -7.91 4.91
CA SER A 122 4.02 -7.72 5.40
C SER A 122 4.78 -6.81 4.45
N MET A 123 5.38 -5.73 4.97
CA MET A 123 6.20 -4.79 4.20
C MET A 123 7.34 -5.50 3.45
N GLU A 124 7.96 -6.49 4.09
CA GLU A 124 8.97 -7.34 3.47
C GLU A 124 8.40 -8.12 2.28
N LYS A 125 7.24 -8.79 2.45
CA LYS A 125 6.58 -9.53 1.35
C LYS A 125 6.17 -8.62 0.21
N ALA A 126 5.59 -7.45 0.51
CA ALA A 126 5.16 -6.47 -0.47
C ALA A 126 6.35 -5.97 -1.31
N ARG A 127 7.46 -5.62 -0.65
CA ARG A 127 8.67 -5.14 -1.33
C ARG A 127 9.39 -6.25 -2.11
N ASN A 128 9.41 -7.49 -1.60
CA ASN A 128 9.92 -8.65 -2.34
C ASN A 128 9.06 -8.92 -3.59
N ALA A 129 7.73 -8.81 -3.48
CA ALA A 129 6.83 -8.93 -4.62
C ALA A 129 7.02 -7.80 -5.64
N ALA A 130 7.29 -6.57 -5.18
CA ALA A 130 7.62 -5.44 -6.04
C ALA A 130 8.95 -5.67 -6.79
N TRP A 131 9.97 -6.22 -6.11
CA TRP A 131 11.24 -6.59 -6.74
C TRP A 131 11.06 -7.64 -7.84
N LEU A 132 10.35 -8.73 -7.54
CA LEU A 132 10.02 -9.77 -8.52
C LEU A 132 9.25 -9.21 -9.72
N PHE A 133 8.37 -8.24 -9.47
CA PHE A 133 7.65 -7.56 -10.54
C PHE A 133 8.58 -6.68 -11.38
N ALA A 134 9.55 -5.99 -10.77
CA ALA A 134 10.56 -5.22 -11.50
C ALA A 134 11.41 -6.14 -12.40
N GLU A 135 11.85 -7.30 -11.88
CA GLU A 135 12.57 -8.32 -12.66
C GLU A 135 11.74 -8.83 -13.85
N LYS A 136 10.43 -9.00 -13.66
CA LYS A 136 9.51 -9.37 -14.75
C LYS A 136 9.39 -8.26 -15.79
N LEU A 137 9.26 -6.99 -15.38
CA LEU A 137 8.99 -5.86 -16.29
C LEU A 137 10.21 -5.39 -17.07
N SER A 138 11.38 -5.46 -16.44
CA SER A 138 12.62 -4.89 -16.95
C SER A 138 13.00 -5.36 -18.36
N PRO A 139 13.04 -6.68 -18.66
CA PRO A 139 13.42 -7.15 -20.00
C PRO A 139 12.30 -7.01 -21.05
N LEU A 140 11.09 -6.59 -20.68
CA LEU A 140 9.96 -6.51 -21.59
C LEU A 140 10.03 -5.28 -22.49
N THR A 141 9.51 -5.43 -23.71
CA THR A 141 9.21 -4.28 -24.57
C THR A 141 8.12 -3.41 -23.96
N GLU A 142 8.02 -2.15 -24.41
CA GLU A 142 7.05 -1.19 -23.86
C GLU A 142 5.60 -1.72 -23.89
N SER A 143 5.16 -2.30 -25.00
CA SER A 143 3.80 -2.85 -25.11
C SER A 143 3.56 -4.03 -24.15
N GLN A 144 4.52 -4.94 -24.02
CA GLN A 144 4.44 -6.06 -23.08
C GLN A 144 4.47 -5.58 -21.62
N ARG A 145 5.26 -4.55 -21.33
CA ARG A 145 5.37 -3.93 -20.01
C ARG A 145 4.04 -3.30 -19.62
N GLN A 146 3.42 -2.51 -20.51
CA GLN A 146 2.10 -1.91 -20.27
C GLN A 146 1.04 -2.98 -19.98
N GLN A 147 1.02 -4.07 -20.76
CA GLN A 147 0.11 -5.18 -20.52
C GLN A 147 0.33 -5.84 -19.15
N ALA A 148 1.58 -6.11 -18.78
CA ALA A 148 1.91 -6.68 -17.48
C ALA A 148 1.57 -5.75 -16.30
N ILE A 149 1.67 -4.42 -16.49
CA ILE A 149 1.24 -3.41 -15.53
C ILE A 149 -0.28 -3.43 -15.36
N LEU A 150 -1.04 -3.48 -16.45
CA LEU A 150 -2.50 -3.56 -16.40
C LEU A 150 -2.95 -4.83 -15.67
N GLU A 151 -2.37 -5.98 -15.99
CA GLU A 151 -2.68 -7.24 -15.29
C GLU A 151 -2.37 -7.16 -13.79
N LYS A 152 -1.23 -6.57 -13.42
CA LYS A 152 -0.86 -6.37 -12.02
C LYS A 152 -1.82 -5.43 -11.32
N ASP A 153 -2.22 -4.34 -11.97
CA ASP A 153 -3.17 -3.38 -11.44
C ASP A 153 -4.54 -3.99 -11.18
N GLU A 154 -5.07 -4.82 -12.08
CA GLU A 154 -6.32 -5.56 -11.86
C GLU A 154 -6.22 -6.47 -10.63
N MET A 155 -5.11 -7.21 -10.49
CA MET A 155 -4.88 -8.06 -9.33
C MET A 155 -4.85 -7.24 -8.03
N MET A 156 -4.20 -6.08 -8.03
CA MET A 156 -4.14 -5.21 -6.85
C MET A 156 -5.48 -4.56 -6.56
N ALA A 157 -6.26 -4.19 -7.59
CA ALA A 157 -7.61 -3.68 -7.44
C ALA A 157 -8.57 -4.73 -6.86
N LEU A 158 -8.40 -6.01 -7.20
CA LEU A 158 -9.14 -7.11 -6.56
C LEU A 158 -8.69 -7.34 -5.12
N PHE A 159 -7.39 -7.22 -4.83
CA PHE A 159 -6.88 -7.32 -3.46
C PHE A 159 -7.44 -6.20 -2.56
N SER A 160 -7.74 -5.02 -3.11
CA SER A 160 -8.43 -3.96 -2.37
C SER A 160 -9.78 -4.41 -1.81
N ASP A 161 -10.50 -5.32 -2.48
CA ASP A 161 -11.78 -5.82 -1.95
C ASP A 161 -11.58 -6.67 -0.68
N VAL A 162 -10.45 -7.39 -0.56
CA VAL A 162 -10.09 -8.14 0.65
C VAL A 162 -9.79 -7.20 1.81
N ILE A 163 -9.14 -6.07 1.53
CA ILE A 163 -8.85 -5.03 2.52
C ILE A 163 -10.16 -4.35 2.98
N SER A 164 -11.02 -4.01 2.03
CA SER A 164 -12.29 -3.30 2.31
C SER A 164 -13.34 -4.19 2.97
N HIS A 165 -13.37 -5.49 2.64
CA HIS A 165 -14.42 -6.42 3.07
C HIS A 165 -13.85 -7.73 3.61
N PRO A 166 -13.28 -7.75 4.84
CA PRO A 166 -12.65 -8.94 5.42
C PRO A 166 -13.66 -10.00 5.93
N GLY A 167 -14.81 -10.13 5.27
CA GLY A 167 -15.91 -11.02 5.65
C GLY A 167 -16.84 -10.45 6.73
N PHE A 168 -17.90 -11.18 7.07
CA PHE A 168 -18.97 -10.70 7.97
C PHE A 168 -18.44 -10.30 9.36
N TYR A 169 -17.73 -11.20 10.03
CA TYR A 169 -17.20 -10.95 11.38
C TYR A 169 -16.13 -9.84 11.39
N GLY A 170 -15.26 -9.81 10.38
CA GLY A 170 -14.26 -8.75 10.23
C GLY A 170 -14.91 -7.38 10.01
N SER A 171 -15.93 -7.31 9.16
CA SER A 171 -16.66 -6.08 8.87
C SER A 171 -17.44 -5.57 10.10
N LEU A 172 -18.03 -6.48 10.90
CA LEU A 172 -18.69 -6.12 12.15
C LEU A 172 -17.71 -5.48 13.15
N ILE A 173 -16.54 -6.10 13.32
CA ILE A 173 -15.49 -5.58 14.20
C ILE A 173 -15.04 -4.20 13.70
N ILE A 174 -14.72 -4.06 12.41
CA ILE A 174 -14.33 -2.78 11.79
C ILE A 174 -15.41 -1.70 11.96
N GLY A 175 -16.70 -2.07 11.91
CA GLY A 175 -17.78 -1.13 12.19
C GLY A 175 -17.76 -0.59 13.62
N ILE A 176 -17.54 -1.45 14.62
CA ILE A 176 -17.42 -1.06 16.04
C ILE A 176 -16.24 -0.10 16.21
N ILE A 177 -15.14 -0.42 15.55
CA ILE A 177 -13.90 0.37 15.55
C ILE A 177 -14.16 1.76 15.00
N ARG A 178 -14.82 1.82 13.83
CA ARG A 178 -15.12 3.08 13.16
C ARG A 178 -15.97 4.02 14.03
N LEU A 179 -16.86 3.46 14.84
CA LEU A 179 -17.64 4.23 15.83
C LEU A 179 -16.78 4.76 16.99
N GLY A 180 -15.71 4.04 17.36
CA GLY A 180 -14.76 4.45 18.39
C GLY A 180 -13.69 5.42 17.88
N GLU A 181 -13.43 5.43 16.58
CA GLU A 181 -12.55 6.35 15.89
C GLU A 181 -13.08 7.80 15.99
N ARG A 182 -12.61 8.57 16.98
CA ARG A 182 -12.93 10.01 17.16
C ARG A 182 -11.91 10.92 16.44
N GLY A 183 -12.32 12.14 16.11
CA GLY A 183 -11.47 13.14 15.45
C GLY A 183 -11.42 13.04 13.92
N THR A 184 -10.97 14.12 13.28
CA THR A 184 -10.81 14.21 11.82
C THR A 184 -9.54 13.49 11.35
N THR A 185 -9.45 13.11 10.07
CA THR A 185 -8.23 12.52 9.49
C THR A 185 -6.99 13.39 9.76
N ARG A 186 -7.13 14.72 9.72
CA ARG A 186 -6.06 15.68 10.05
C ARG A 186 -5.52 15.50 11.47
N GLN A 187 -6.40 15.41 12.47
CA GLN A 187 -6.00 15.26 13.88
C GLN A 187 -5.26 13.95 14.16
N ARG A 188 -5.36 12.95 13.26
CA ARG A 188 -4.67 11.67 13.39
C ARG A 188 -3.34 11.64 12.67
N ILE A 189 -3.21 12.37 11.56
CA ILE A 189 -1.91 12.56 10.90
C ILE A 189 -0.94 13.29 11.84
N GLU A 190 -1.43 14.26 12.61
CA GLU A 190 -0.64 14.96 13.65
C GLU A 190 -0.14 14.05 14.80
N ILE A 191 -0.67 12.82 14.93
CA ILE A 191 -0.21 11.83 15.93
C ILE A 191 0.88 10.91 15.34
N LEU A 192 0.97 10.84 14.01
CA LEU A 192 1.91 9.99 13.25
C LEU A 192 3.15 10.76 12.74
N GLU A 193 3.29 12.04 13.12
CA GLU A 193 4.46 12.90 12.90
C GLU A 193 5.28 13.02 14.18
#